data_AF-A0A1Y1CGB2-F1
#
_entry.id   AF-A0A1Y1CGB2-F1
#
_cell.length_a   1.000
_cell.length_b   1.000
_cell.length_c   1.000
_cell.angle_alpha   90.00
_cell.angle_beta   90.00
_cell.angle_gamma   90.00
#
_symmetry.space_group_name_H-M   'P 1'
#
loop_
_entity.id
_entity.type
_entity.pdbx_description
1 polymer ?
#
loop_
_entity_poly.entity_id
_entity_poly.type
_entity_poly.pdbx_seq_one_letter_code
_entity_poly.pdbx_strand_id
1 'polypeptide(L)'
;MDYLAKNLLFFFLLAQLFLGSFSASGQTYPCYLYGSITTVDGDVYQGAIRWNDEEVFLSDVFNAEKEENPYLKYLPESKERINYERNSKKRYWDRFEVTINDERRNTTSIYDRKFQCRFGDIKSISVTGSESVSLELKDGKYINLSGGSNDVGTKVWIIDQELGLLKIDWERIKIVNFETPATNKVETFGEPIYGKLSTTKGEFTGFIQWDHDERLAGDILDGRGRDGDLAIPFNKIKTIEKTERGSLITLSSDRQFELTGENDVNKYNRGIVVSIPDVGRIDFPWSHFLSLEILPRSKSNNDCLSEYRVSERLFGTLVTKGGESYKGVIVYDLDEAMDSEILNGLNDELEFFVPFRNIRSIEPVAYNYCLVELKNGMKLYLGDQTDVSNKNAGVIVFVNEGEYQNFKWEDIKRIDFM
;
A
#
# COMPACT_ATOMS: atom_id res chain seq x y z
N MET A 1 38.81 64.90 5.70
CA MET A 1 39.17 66.03 4.84
C MET A 1 40.38 65.59 4.04
N ASP A 2 40.40 65.47 2.73
CA ASP A 2 39.43 65.77 1.70
C ASP A 2 40.03 65.19 0.41
N TYR A 3 39.18 64.77 -0.52
CA TYR A 3 39.50 64.57 -1.94
C TYR A 3 40.64 63.61 -2.34
N LEU A 4 40.27 62.43 -2.82
CA LEU A 4 40.92 61.88 -4.01
C LEU A 4 39.87 61.32 -4.96
N ALA A 5 39.59 62.14 -5.96
CA ALA A 5 38.58 61.96 -6.98
C ALA A 5 39.06 60.98 -8.05
N LYS A 6 38.10 60.15 -8.47
CA LYS A 6 37.70 59.85 -9.86
C LYS A 6 38.78 59.48 -10.89
N ASN A 7 38.47 58.33 -11.52
CA ASN A 7 38.77 57.97 -12.91
C ASN A 7 40.22 57.49 -13.13
N LEU A 8 40.53 56.44 -13.88
CA LEU A 8 39.85 55.82 -15.01
C LEU A 8 40.62 54.51 -15.33
N LEU A 9 39.91 53.43 -15.67
CA LEU A 9 40.35 52.26 -16.47
C LEU A 9 41.47 51.39 -15.85
N PHE A 10 41.54 50.06 -16.00
CA PHE A 10 41.07 49.13 -17.02
C PHE A 10 41.29 47.74 -16.38
N PHE A 11 40.29 46.86 -16.27
CA PHE A 11 40.39 45.39 -16.45
C PHE A 11 39.15 44.67 -15.88
N PHE A 12 38.76 43.58 -16.56
CA PHE A 12 37.56 42.73 -16.38
C PHE A 12 36.26 43.37 -16.87
N LEU A 13 35.93 43.36 -18.16
CA LEU A 13 35.79 42.23 -19.09
C LEU A 13 34.87 41.12 -18.56
N LEU A 14 33.65 41.11 -19.13
CA LEU A 14 32.74 39.98 -19.31
C LEU A 14 32.44 39.10 -18.07
N ALA A 15 31.42 39.51 -17.32
CA ALA A 15 30.52 38.58 -16.65
C ALA A 15 29.06 38.96 -16.98
N GLN A 16 28.72 39.01 -18.28
CA GLN A 16 27.35 38.72 -18.70
C GLN A 16 27.16 37.21 -18.58
N LEU A 17 27.03 36.75 -17.34
CA LEU A 17 26.48 35.43 -17.07
C LEU A 17 24.98 35.54 -17.31
N PHE A 18 24.56 34.85 -18.35
CA PHE A 18 23.18 34.43 -18.61
C PHE A 18 22.41 34.26 -17.29
N LEU A 19 21.59 35.25 -16.95
CA LEU A 19 20.38 35.00 -16.19
C LEU A 19 19.43 34.28 -17.13
N GLY A 20 19.77 33.02 -17.42
CA GLY A 20 18.77 32.05 -17.85
C GLY A 20 17.73 32.04 -16.74
N SER A 21 16.56 32.59 -17.03
CA SER A 21 15.37 32.34 -16.25
C SER A 21 15.18 30.83 -16.26
N PHE A 22 15.68 30.16 -15.23
CA PHE A 22 15.17 28.85 -14.88
C PHE A 22 13.72 29.10 -14.48
N SER A 23 12.81 28.90 -15.43
CA SER A 23 11.46 28.50 -15.12
C SER A 23 11.59 27.17 -14.39
N ALA A 24 11.72 27.22 -13.07
CA ALA A 24 11.43 26.07 -12.23
C ALA A 24 9.92 25.85 -12.36
N SER A 25 9.55 24.91 -13.23
CA SER A 25 8.20 24.33 -13.26
C SER A 25 7.88 23.81 -11.86
N GLY A 26 6.88 24.41 -11.22
CA GLY A 26 6.44 24.01 -9.89
C GLY A 26 5.97 22.56 -9.91
N GLN A 27 6.75 21.67 -9.28
CA GLN A 27 6.33 20.30 -9.01
C GLN A 27 5.56 20.29 -7.69
N THR A 28 4.26 20.08 -7.78
CA THR A 28 3.39 19.71 -6.68
C THR A 28 2.31 18.80 -7.25
N TYR A 29 2.71 17.66 -7.81
CA TYR A 29 1.76 16.58 -8.04
C TYR A 29 1.66 15.81 -6.72
N PRO A 30 0.53 15.87 -6.00
CA PRO A 30 0.30 14.95 -4.90
C PRO A 30 0.18 13.55 -5.49
N CYS A 31 0.44 12.53 -4.69
CA CYS A 31 0.40 11.13 -5.12
C CYS A 31 -1.01 10.65 -5.50
N TYR A 32 -1.78 11.35 -6.35
CA TYR A 32 -3.12 10.95 -6.73
C TYR A 32 -3.09 9.91 -7.84
N LEU A 33 -4.16 9.10 -7.90
CA LEU A 33 -4.46 8.31 -9.08
C LEU A 33 -4.83 9.26 -10.24
N TYR A 34 -4.21 9.03 -11.38
CA TYR A 34 -4.48 9.74 -12.61
C TYR A 34 -4.32 8.79 -13.78
N GLY A 35 -5.08 9.01 -14.83
CA GLY A 35 -4.89 8.30 -16.09
C GLY A 35 -6.16 8.34 -16.91
N SER A 36 -6.48 7.21 -17.56
CA SER A 36 -7.57 7.14 -18.51
C SER A 36 -8.50 5.96 -18.26
N ILE A 37 -9.80 6.16 -18.47
CA ILE A 37 -10.80 5.09 -18.45
C ILE A 37 -11.35 4.95 -19.87
N THR A 38 -11.17 3.76 -20.46
CA THR A 38 -11.81 3.40 -21.72
C THR A 38 -13.04 2.57 -21.43
N THR A 39 -14.18 2.95 -22.02
CA THR A 39 -15.44 2.21 -21.88
C THR A 39 -15.57 1.08 -22.89
N VAL A 40 -16.54 0.20 -22.67
CA VAL A 40 -16.89 -0.89 -23.60
C VAL A 40 -17.34 -0.39 -24.97
N ASP A 41 -17.88 0.83 -25.06
CA ASP A 41 -18.30 1.47 -26.32
C ASP A 41 -17.15 2.21 -27.02
N GLY A 42 -15.99 2.32 -26.38
CA GLY A 42 -14.79 2.95 -26.93
C GLY A 42 -14.57 4.42 -26.54
N ASP A 43 -15.46 5.02 -25.75
CA ASP A 43 -15.24 6.35 -25.19
C ASP A 43 -14.06 6.35 -24.21
N VAL A 44 -13.26 7.41 -24.22
CA VAL A 44 -12.09 7.57 -23.35
C VAL A 44 -12.24 8.85 -22.54
N TYR A 45 -12.10 8.73 -21.24
CA TYR A 45 -12.09 9.84 -20.28
C TYR A 45 -10.72 9.92 -19.63
N GLN A 46 -10.18 11.11 -19.43
CA GLN A 46 -8.82 11.29 -18.88
C GLN A 46 -8.79 12.34 -17.77
N GLY A 47 -8.18 12.00 -16.64
CA GLY A 47 -8.25 12.85 -15.46
C GLY A 47 -7.78 12.19 -14.17
N ALA A 48 -8.05 12.87 -13.05
CA ALA A 48 -7.84 12.29 -11.72
C ALA A 48 -8.85 11.18 -11.48
N ILE A 49 -8.39 10.05 -10.95
CA ILE A 49 -9.20 8.85 -10.72
C ILE A 49 -9.49 8.72 -9.22
N ARG A 50 -10.70 8.29 -8.87
CA ARG A 50 -11.04 7.76 -7.55
C ARG A 50 -11.67 6.39 -7.75
N TRP A 51 -11.14 5.40 -7.07
CA TRP A 51 -11.70 4.07 -7.02
C TRP A 51 -12.81 4.08 -5.97
N ASN A 52 -14.04 3.79 -6.42
CA ASN A 52 -15.25 3.92 -5.63
C ASN A 52 -15.37 5.29 -4.92
N ASP A 53 -15.83 5.31 -3.67
CA ASP A 53 -15.82 6.44 -2.75
C ASP A 53 -14.61 6.42 -1.82
N GLU A 54 -13.60 5.61 -2.12
CA GLU A 54 -12.47 5.37 -1.23
C GLU A 54 -11.15 5.80 -1.89
N GLU A 55 -10.51 4.94 -2.69
CA GLU A 55 -9.09 5.09 -3.07
C GLU A 55 -8.85 6.23 -4.06
N VAL A 56 -7.87 7.08 -3.76
CA VAL A 56 -7.56 8.28 -4.53
C VAL A 56 -6.06 8.55 -4.64
N PHE A 57 -5.24 7.80 -3.91
CA PHE A 57 -3.78 7.95 -3.88
C PHE A 57 -3.04 6.73 -4.44
N LEU A 58 -1.87 6.96 -5.03
CA LEU A 58 -0.94 5.92 -5.49
C LEU A 58 -0.49 4.99 -4.36
N SER A 59 -0.51 5.48 -3.12
CA SER A 59 -0.20 4.69 -1.92
C SER A 59 -1.33 3.75 -1.52
N ASP A 60 -2.54 3.94 -2.06
CA ASP A 60 -3.69 3.06 -1.83
C ASP A 60 -3.41 1.65 -2.30
N VAL A 61 -3.98 0.68 -1.61
CA VAL A 61 -3.74 -0.74 -1.85
C VAL A 61 -4.91 -1.28 -2.65
N PHE A 62 -4.60 -1.86 -3.79
CA PHE A 62 -5.52 -2.71 -4.52
C PHE A 62 -5.42 -4.13 -3.97
N ASN A 63 -6.57 -4.75 -3.71
CA ASN A 63 -6.69 -6.10 -3.17
C ASN A 63 -7.62 -6.95 -4.04
N ALA A 64 -7.30 -8.22 -4.25
CA ALA A 64 -8.16 -9.21 -4.91
C ALA A 64 -7.67 -10.63 -4.61
N GLU A 65 -8.34 -11.68 -5.11
CA GLU A 65 -7.82 -13.05 -5.07
C GLU A 65 -7.16 -13.44 -6.40
N LYS A 66 -6.05 -14.18 -6.32
CA LYS A 66 -5.39 -14.76 -7.50
C LYS A 66 -6.24 -15.93 -8.03
N GLU A 67 -6.59 -15.89 -9.31
CA GLU A 67 -7.35 -16.99 -9.94
C GLU A 67 -6.57 -18.31 -9.97
N GLU A 68 -5.24 -18.22 -10.09
CA GLU A 68 -4.35 -19.38 -10.13
C GLU A 68 -3.06 -19.08 -9.37
N ASN A 69 -2.49 -20.11 -8.72
CA ASN A 69 -1.15 -20.05 -8.17
C ASN A 69 -0.16 -20.79 -9.10
N PRO A 70 0.69 -20.06 -9.87
CA PRO A 70 1.59 -20.67 -10.83
C PRO A 70 2.76 -21.43 -10.19
N TYR A 71 2.94 -21.32 -8.87
CA TYR A 71 4.07 -21.87 -8.14
C TYR A 71 3.82 -23.25 -7.55
N LEU A 72 2.56 -23.71 -7.49
CA LEU A 72 2.21 -25.04 -6.99
C LEU A 72 2.91 -26.18 -7.74
N LYS A 73 3.19 -25.99 -9.04
CA LYS A 73 3.91 -26.97 -9.87
C LYS A 73 5.37 -27.23 -9.46
N TYR A 74 5.95 -26.35 -8.64
CA TYR A 74 7.32 -26.49 -8.15
C TYR A 74 7.39 -27.22 -6.80
N LEU A 75 6.25 -27.49 -6.17
CA LEU A 75 6.22 -28.26 -4.92
C LEU A 75 6.45 -29.76 -5.19
N PRO A 76 7.09 -30.49 -4.27
CA PRO A 76 7.25 -31.93 -4.39
C PRO A 76 5.88 -32.65 -4.34
N GLU A 77 5.61 -33.56 -5.28
CA GLU A 77 4.41 -34.42 -5.25
C GLU A 77 4.48 -35.40 -4.06
N SER A 78 3.42 -35.47 -3.24
CA SER A 78 3.28 -36.53 -2.23
C SER A 78 2.62 -37.78 -2.83
N LYS A 79 3.21 -38.96 -2.59
CA LYS A 79 2.68 -40.28 -3.01
C LYS A 79 1.90 -41.00 -1.90
N GLU A 80 1.16 -40.28 -1.06
CA GLU A 80 0.37 -40.92 0.00
C GLU A 80 -1.13 -40.93 -0.33
N ARG A 81 -1.64 -42.13 -0.62
CA ARG A 81 -3.07 -42.41 -0.72
C ARG A 81 -3.71 -42.23 0.65
N ILE A 82 -4.46 -41.14 0.83
CA ILE A 82 -5.24 -40.91 2.04
C ILE A 82 -6.41 -41.90 2.07
N ASN A 83 -6.27 -42.95 2.88
CA ASN A 83 -7.38 -43.80 3.28
C ASN A 83 -8.27 -42.97 4.23
N TYR A 84 -9.48 -42.64 3.80
CA TYR A 84 -10.48 -41.98 4.62
C TYR A 84 -10.93 -42.88 5.78
N GLU A 85 -10.19 -42.88 6.88
CA GLU A 85 -10.73 -43.31 8.17
C GLU A 85 -10.74 -42.14 9.15
N ARG A 86 -11.97 -41.69 9.44
CA ARG A 86 -12.36 -40.87 10.59
C ARG A 86 -11.59 -41.31 11.83
N ASN A 87 -10.55 -40.56 12.21
CA ASN A 87 -10.21 -40.39 13.61
C ASN A 87 -9.45 -39.09 13.84
N SER A 88 -10.09 -38.22 14.62
CA SER A 88 -9.59 -36.95 15.12
C SER A 88 -8.25 -37.13 15.83
N LYS A 89 -7.18 -36.64 15.21
CA LYS A 89 -5.96 -36.10 15.85
C LYS A 89 -5.13 -35.41 14.76
N LYS A 90 -5.51 -34.15 14.45
CA LYS A 90 -4.78 -33.27 13.52
C LYS A 90 -3.34 -33.14 14.00
N ARG A 91 -2.40 -33.78 13.29
CA ARG A 91 -0.97 -33.63 13.47
C ARG A 91 -0.41 -32.81 12.32
N TYR A 92 0.15 -31.69 12.73
CA TYR A 92 0.90 -30.64 12.06
C TYR A 92 2.06 -31.11 11.13
N TRP A 93 1.77 -31.78 10.00
CA TRP A 93 2.80 -32.25 9.04
C TRP A 93 2.60 -31.78 7.57
N ASP A 94 1.45 -31.19 7.21
CA ASP A 94 1.00 -31.00 5.82
C ASP A 94 1.54 -29.76 5.05
N ARG A 95 2.61 -29.08 5.48
CA ARG A 95 2.90 -27.73 4.93
C ARG A 95 3.54 -27.67 3.53
N PHE A 96 3.79 -28.81 2.90
CA PHE A 96 4.20 -28.91 1.48
C PHE A 96 3.32 -29.89 0.69
N GLU A 97 2.25 -30.41 1.28
CA GLU A 97 1.45 -31.45 0.65
C GLU A 97 0.46 -30.86 -0.36
N VAL A 98 0.69 -31.16 -1.64
CA VAL A 98 -0.32 -31.04 -2.69
C VAL A 98 -0.81 -32.45 -3.00
N THR A 99 -2.02 -32.79 -2.53
CA THR A 99 -2.68 -34.04 -2.96
C THR A 99 -3.26 -33.83 -4.35
N ILE A 100 -2.63 -34.40 -5.38
CA ILE A 100 -3.17 -34.40 -6.74
C ILE A 100 -4.17 -35.56 -6.85
N ASN A 101 -5.46 -35.29 -6.55
CA ASN A 101 -6.54 -36.21 -6.90
C ASN A 101 -7.09 -35.84 -8.28
N ASP A 102 -6.91 -36.77 -9.21
CA ASP A 102 -7.46 -36.74 -10.57
C ASP A 102 -8.97 -37.04 -10.52
N GLU A 103 -9.77 -36.07 -10.06
CA GLU A 103 -11.23 -36.04 -10.25
C GLU A 103 -11.80 -34.69 -9.78
N ARG A 104 -11.91 -33.75 -10.72
CA ARG A 104 -12.81 -32.58 -10.76
C ARG A 104 -13.64 -32.30 -9.48
N ARG A 105 -13.04 -31.62 -8.48
CA ARG A 105 -13.58 -30.50 -7.65
C ARG A 105 -12.89 -30.39 -6.28
N ASN A 106 -12.49 -29.16 -5.95
CA ASN A 106 -12.10 -28.60 -4.63
C ASN A 106 -10.75 -29.01 -4.00
N THR A 107 -9.65 -28.58 -4.61
CA THR A 107 -8.30 -28.52 -4.02
C THR A 107 -7.88 -27.10 -3.56
N THR A 108 -8.79 -26.12 -3.53
CA THR A 108 -8.44 -24.69 -3.56
C THR A 108 -8.30 -23.98 -2.21
N SER A 109 -8.93 -24.41 -1.12
CA SER A 109 -9.11 -23.53 0.06
C SER A 109 -7.88 -23.25 0.95
N ILE A 110 -6.73 -23.91 0.74
CA ILE A 110 -5.50 -23.68 1.53
C ILE A 110 -4.50 -22.80 0.76
N TYR A 111 -4.66 -22.69 -0.55
CA TYR A 111 -3.78 -21.94 -1.45
C TYR A 111 -4.54 -20.87 -2.25
N ASP A 112 -5.76 -20.53 -1.82
CA ASP A 112 -6.44 -19.30 -2.23
C ASP A 112 -5.62 -18.14 -1.66
N ARG A 113 -4.89 -17.46 -2.55
CA ARG A 113 -3.88 -16.48 -2.18
C ARG A 113 -4.35 -15.09 -2.58
N LYS A 114 -4.31 -14.18 -1.61
CA LYS A 114 -4.67 -12.78 -1.83
C LYS A 114 -3.56 -12.11 -2.63
N PHE A 115 -3.93 -11.21 -3.51
CA PHE A 115 -3.01 -10.30 -4.15
C PHE A 115 -3.22 -8.92 -3.57
N GLN A 116 -2.15 -8.31 -3.08
CA GLN A 116 -2.15 -6.94 -2.62
C GLN A 116 -0.95 -6.20 -3.20
N CYS A 117 -1.20 -5.05 -3.81
CA CYS A 117 -0.15 -4.13 -4.23
C CYS A 117 -0.66 -2.70 -4.16
N ARG A 118 0.25 -1.72 -4.19
CA ARG A 118 -0.17 -0.32 -4.23
C ARG A 118 -0.62 0.06 -5.63
N PHE A 119 -1.65 0.91 -5.77
CA PHE A 119 -2.11 1.39 -7.08
C PHE A 119 -1.00 2.03 -7.90
N GLY A 120 -0.05 2.71 -7.25
CA GLY A 120 1.08 3.27 -7.94
C GLY A 120 1.99 2.24 -8.61
N ASP A 121 1.94 0.97 -8.23
CA ASP A 121 2.72 -0.11 -8.85
C ASP A 121 1.98 -0.76 -10.03
N ILE A 122 0.73 -0.39 -10.26
CA ILE A 122 -0.14 -0.85 -11.34
C ILE A 122 0.03 0.05 -12.56
N LYS A 123 0.05 -0.55 -13.75
CA LYS A 123 0.02 0.15 -15.03
C LYS A 123 -1.39 0.22 -15.59
N SER A 124 -2.11 -0.91 -15.60
CA SER A 124 -3.49 -0.94 -16.08
C SER A 124 -4.31 -2.05 -15.40
N ILE A 125 -5.63 -1.88 -15.38
CA ILE A 125 -6.60 -2.88 -14.95
C ILE A 125 -7.61 -3.05 -16.07
N SER A 126 -7.62 -4.22 -16.70
CA SER A 126 -8.61 -4.59 -17.71
C SER A 126 -9.76 -5.37 -17.06
N VAL A 127 -11.00 -4.92 -17.25
CA VAL A 127 -12.19 -5.62 -16.73
C VAL A 127 -12.48 -6.80 -17.63
N THR A 128 -12.42 -8.02 -17.09
CA THR A 128 -12.66 -9.27 -17.83
C THR A 128 -14.01 -9.90 -17.48
N GLY A 129 -14.64 -9.47 -16.38
CA GLY A 129 -15.96 -9.89 -15.95
C GLY A 129 -16.51 -9.00 -14.82
N SER A 130 -17.70 -9.36 -14.30
CA SER A 130 -18.33 -8.62 -13.20
C SER A 130 -17.52 -8.66 -11.91
N GLU A 131 -16.75 -9.74 -11.71
CA GLU A 131 -15.92 -9.97 -10.53
C GLU A 131 -14.50 -10.38 -10.92
N SER A 132 -14.04 -10.06 -12.13
CA SER A 132 -12.70 -10.45 -12.58
C SER A 132 -12.01 -9.36 -13.39
N VAL A 133 -10.69 -9.29 -13.21
CA VAL A 133 -9.81 -8.35 -13.89
C VAL A 133 -8.51 -9.03 -14.33
N SER A 134 -7.88 -8.47 -15.36
CA SER A 134 -6.47 -8.70 -15.65
C SER A 134 -5.69 -7.43 -15.30
N LEU A 135 -4.87 -7.52 -14.26
CA LEU A 135 -4.04 -6.42 -13.77
C LEU A 135 -2.66 -6.50 -14.44
N GLU A 136 -2.23 -5.40 -15.06
CA GLU A 136 -0.89 -5.24 -15.62
C GLU A 136 -0.02 -4.42 -14.66
N LEU A 137 1.07 -5.00 -14.18
CA LEU A 137 2.09 -4.27 -13.41
C LEU A 137 2.94 -3.38 -14.33
N LYS A 138 3.66 -2.41 -13.74
CA LYS A 138 4.55 -1.51 -14.49
C LYS A 138 5.66 -2.21 -15.30
N ASP A 139 6.00 -3.45 -14.95
CA ASP A 139 6.97 -4.26 -15.69
C ASP A 139 6.36 -5.03 -16.89
N GLY A 140 5.05 -4.89 -17.11
CA GLY A 140 4.30 -5.55 -18.17
C GLY A 140 3.84 -6.98 -17.83
N LYS A 141 4.05 -7.46 -16.59
CA LYS A 141 3.46 -8.74 -16.16
C LYS A 141 1.97 -8.59 -15.89
N TYR A 142 1.23 -9.61 -16.29
CA TYR A 142 -0.20 -9.72 -16.07
C TYR A 142 -0.51 -10.69 -14.93
N ILE A 143 -1.48 -10.32 -14.11
CA ILE A 143 -2.02 -11.14 -13.03
C ILE A 143 -3.54 -11.14 -13.19
N ASN A 144 -4.11 -12.34 -13.35
CA ASN A 144 -5.55 -12.51 -13.40
C ASN A 144 -6.09 -12.64 -11.98
N LEU A 145 -7.07 -11.83 -11.68
CA LEU A 145 -7.60 -11.65 -10.34
C LEU A 145 -9.12 -11.71 -10.38
N SER A 146 -9.71 -12.26 -9.33
CA SER A 146 -11.16 -12.37 -9.19
C SER A 146 -11.61 -12.10 -7.76
N GLY A 147 -12.68 -11.34 -7.58
CA GLY A 147 -13.37 -11.16 -6.30
C GLY A 147 -12.47 -10.88 -5.10
N GLY A 148 -12.91 -11.32 -3.92
CA GLY A 148 -12.14 -11.27 -2.67
C GLY A 148 -12.04 -9.90 -1.99
N SER A 149 -12.51 -8.83 -2.63
CA SER A 149 -12.45 -7.45 -2.14
C SER A 149 -13.60 -6.58 -2.66
N ASN A 150 -13.68 -5.35 -2.16
CA ASN A 150 -14.52 -4.26 -2.68
C ASN A 150 -13.86 -3.49 -3.85
N ASP A 151 -12.64 -3.85 -4.26
CA ASP A 151 -11.93 -3.20 -5.36
C ASP A 151 -12.34 -3.73 -6.74
N VAL A 152 -12.90 -4.94 -6.81
CA VAL A 152 -13.36 -5.55 -8.06
C VAL A 152 -14.88 -5.48 -8.10
N GLY A 153 -15.45 -5.06 -9.24
CA GLY A 153 -16.90 -4.95 -9.39
C GLY A 153 -17.48 -3.61 -8.90
N THR A 154 -16.64 -2.60 -8.64
CA THR A 154 -17.05 -1.32 -8.07
C THR A 154 -17.05 -0.17 -9.09
N LYS A 155 -17.60 0.99 -8.73
CA LYS A 155 -17.59 2.15 -9.64
C LYS A 155 -16.22 2.80 -9.66
N VAL A 156 -15.82 3.37 -10.79
CA VAL A 156 -14.62 4.18 -10.89
C VAL A 156 -15.01 5.59 -11.29
N TRP A 157 -14.57 6.57 -10.52
CA TRP A 157 -14.87 7.97 -10.74
C TRP A 157 -13.67 8.64 -11.40
N ILE A 158 -13.94 9.57 -12.30
CA ILE A 158 -12.91 10.34 -13.00
C ILE A 158 -13.33 11.81 -13.08
N ILE A 159 -12.42 12.71 -12.73
CA ILE A 159 -12.58 14.15 -12.99
C ILE A 159 -11.96 14.41 -14.35
N ASP A 160 -12.78 14.28 -15.40
CA ASP A 160 -12.37 14.57 -16.76
C ASP A 160 -12.15 16.08 -16.95
N GLN A 161 -11.09 16.44 -17.68
CA GLN A 161 -10.69 17.84 -17.83
C GLN A 161 -11.73 18.72 -18.55
N GLU A 162 -12.58 18.12 -19.39
CA GLU A 162 -13.61 18.84 -20.15
C GLU A 162 -15.00 18.65 -19.56
N LEU A 163 -15.31 17.45 -19.07
CA LEU A 163 -16.66 17.06 -18.62
C LEU A 163 -16.88 17.18 -17.11
N GLY A 164 -15.80 17.29 -16.33
CA GLY A 164 -15.84 17.27 -14.87
C GLY A 164 -16.04 15.85 -14.31
N LEU A 165 -16.72 15.73 -13.17
CA LEU A 165 -16.87 14.45 -12.47
C LEU A 165 -17.81 13.49 -13.20
N LEU A 166 -17.26 12.34 -13.60
CA LEU A 166 -17.99 11.20 -14.13
C LEU A 166 -17.88 10.03 -13.15
N LYS A 167 -18.97 9.28 -12.96
CA LYS A 167 -19.01 8.04 -12.20
C LYS A 167 -19.35 6.91 -13.15
N ILE A 168 -18.36 6.08 -13.48
CA ILE A 168 -18.50 5.03 -14.49
C ILE A 168 -18.79 3.71 -13.79
N ASP A 169 -19.90 3.07 -14.15
CA ASP A 169 -20.27 1.76 -13.64
C ASP A 169 -19.31 0.69 -14.14
N TRP A 170 -18.99 -0.30 -13.29
CA TRP A 170 -18.00 -1.35 -13.57
C TRP A 170 -18.23 -2.05 -14.92
N GLU A 171 -19.47 -2.42 -15.22
CA GLU A 171 -19.87 -3.10 -16.46
C GLU A 171 -19.64 -2.27 -17.74
N ARG A 172 -19.42 -0.96 -17.58
CA ARG A 172 -19.15 -0.03 -18.67
C ARG A 172 -17.65 0.20 -18.87
N ILE A 173 -16.82 -0.20 -17.92
CA ILE A 173 -15.36 -0.05 -17.97
C ILE A 173 -14.78 -1.22 -18.76
N LYS A 174 -13.93 -0.91 -19.74
CA LYS A 174 -13.12 -1.90 -20.44
C LYS A 174 -11.71 -1.97 -19.84
N ILE A 175 -11.08 -0.82 -19.65
CA ILE A 175 -9.74 -0.73 -19.09
C ILE A 175 -9.54 0.61 -18.38
N VAL A 176 -8.85 0.57 -17.25
CA VAL A 176 -8.32 1.74 -16.55
C VAL A 176 -6.81 1.73 -16.71
N ASN A 177 -6.23 2.80 -17.25
CA ASN A 177 -4.78 3.00 -17.30
C ASN A 177 -4.36 4.01 -16.24
N PHE A 178 -3.26 3.73 -15.54
CA PHE A 178 -2.66 4.64 -14.58
C PHE A 178 -1.44 5.31 -15.20
N GLU A 179 -1.42 6.64 -15.16
CA GLU A 179 -0.46 7.48 -15.87
C GLU A 179 0.00 8.65 -14.99
N THR A 180 1.14 9.23 -15.35
CA THR A 180 1.55 10.53 -14.80
C THR A 180 0.92 11.62 -15.66
N PRO A 181 0.28 12.65 -15.06
CA PRO A 181 -0.29 13.72 -15.85
C PRO A 181 0.79 14.51 -16.60
N ALA A 182 0.48 14.88 -17.85
CA ALA A 182 1.37 15.68 -18.68
C ALA A 182 1.55 17.13 -18.17
N THR A 183 0.67 17.58 -17.28
CA THR A 183 0.71 18.93 -16.70
C THR A 183 0.50 18.88 -15.19
N ASN A 184 1.03 19.88 -14.48
CA ASN A 184 0.87 19.98 -13.02
C ASN A 184 -0.45 20.68 -12.61
N LYS A 185 -1.29 21.09 -13.58
CA LYS A 185 -2.58 21.73 -13.34
C LYS A 185 -3.70 20.74 -13.65
N VAL A 186 -3.84 19.76 -12.76
CA VAL A 186 -4.90 18.77 -12.83
C VAL A 186 -5.89 19.06 -11.71
N GLU A 187 -7.18 19.03 -12.03
CA GLU A 187 -8.22 19.06 -11.00
C GLU A 187 -8.24 17.72 -10.27
N THR A 188 -8.29 17.76 -8.94
CA THR A 188 -8.19 16.58 -8.08
C THR A 188 -9.34 16.55 -7.09
N PHE A 189 -9.52 15.42 -6.40
CA PHE A 189 -10.59 15.26 -5.42
C PHE A 189 -10.40 16.06 -4.12
N GLY A 190 -9.23 16.69 -3.92
CA GLY A 190 -8.88 17.44 -2.72
C GLY A 190 -7.51 17.07 -2.19
N GLU A 191 -6.97 17.85 -1.25
CA GLU A 191 -5.68 17.56 -0.62
C GLU A 191 -5.77 16.37 0.35
N PRO A 192 -4.70 15.55 0.50
CA PRO A 192 -4.67 14.49 1.51
C PRO A 192 -4.70 15.04 2.93
N ILE A 193 -5.21 14.23 3.87
CA ILE A 193 -4.98 14.43 5.29
C ILE A 193 -3.54 14.00 5.61
N TYR A 194 -2.74 14.92 6.14
CA TYR A 194 -1.37 14.66 6.60
C TYR A 194 -1.25 15.08 8.06
N GLY A 195 -0.64 14.24 8.89
CA GLY A 195 -0.61 14.51 10.31
C GLY A 195 0.33 13.62 11.09
N LYS A 196 0.43 13.95 12.38
CA LYS A 196 1.14 13.17 13.39
C LYS A 196 0.14 12.49 14.30
N LEU A 197 0.12 11.16 14.25
CA LEU A 197 -0.68 10.29 15.09
C LEU A 197 0.12 9.92 16.34
N SER A 198 -0.38 10.29 17.51
CA SER A 198 0.14 9.83 18.79
C SER A 198 -0.69 8.63 19.27
N THR A 199 0.00 7.56 19.62
CA THR A 199 -0.62 6.28 20.03
C THR A 199 0.01 5.77 21.31
N THR A 200 -0.58 4.73 21.90
CA THR A 200 0.05 4.03 23.04
C THR A 200 1.36 3.31 22.67
N LYS A 201 1.70 3.21 21.38
CA LYS A 201 2.91 2.56 20.85
C LYS A 201 4.00 3.55 20.41
N GLY A 202 3.70 4.85 20.40
CA GLY A 202 4.60 5.89 19.93
C GLY A 202 3.91 6.86 18.98
N GLU A 203 4.72 7.70 18.33
CA GLU A 203 4.26 8.71 17.38
C GLU A 203 4.61 8.30 15.95
N PHE A 204 3.64 8.49 15.05
CA PHE A 204 3.76 8.17 13.63
C PHE A 204 3.36 9.40 12.82
N THR A 205 4.11 9.73 11.78
CA THR A 205 3.80 10.88 10.92
C THR A 205 3.68 10.40 9.48
N GLY A 206 2.58 10.74 8.82
CA GLY A 206 2.29 10.26 7.47
C GLY A 206 0.94 10.76 6.96
N PHE A 207 0.50 10.16 5.87
CA PHE A 207 -0.84 10.37 5.33
C PHE A 207 -1.85 9.57 6.13
N ILE A 208 -2.97 10.19 6.47
CA ILE A 208 -3.97 9.63 7.37
C ILE A 208 -5.20 9.22 6.56
N GLN A 209 -5.68 8.02 6.83
CA GLN A 209 -7.04 7.60 6.55
C GLN A 209 -7.74 7.41 7.89
N TRP A 210 -8.71 8.26 8.18
CA TRP A 210 -9.51 8.23 9.38
C TRP A 210 -10.69 7.28 9.19
N ASP A 211 -11.04 6.52 10.22
CA ASP A 211 -12.15 5.55 10.21
C ASP A 211 -12.17 4.57 9.03
N HIS A 212 -11.02 4.30 8.38
CA HIS A 212 -10.94 3.56 7.12
C HIS A 212 -11.70 4.20 5.94
N ASP A 213 -12.07 5.47 6.02
CA ASP A 213 -12.88 6.14 5.01
C ASP A 213 -12.28 7.49 4.62
N GLU A 214 -12.25 8.46 5.54
CA GLU A 214 -11.85 9.84 5.24
C GLU A 214 -10.35 9.96 5.04
N ARG A 215 -9.94 10.50 3.90
CA ARG A 215 -8.52 10.64 3.51
C ARG A 215 -8.20 11.95 2.84
N LEU A 216 -9.22 12.73 2.48
CA LEU A 216 -9.10 14.07 1.91
C LEU A 216 -9.41 15.11 2.99
N ALA A 217 -8.68 16.22 2.96
CA ALA A 217 -8.89 17.34 3.87
C ALA A 217 -10.27 18.00 3.70
N GLY A 218 -10.97 17.73 2.59
CA GLY A 218 -12.35 18.14 2.37
C GLY A 218 -13.39 17.20 2.99
N ASP A 219 -13.00 15.98 3.36
CA ASP A 219 -13.89 14.99 3.98
C ASP A 219 -14.32 15.47 5.37
N ILE A 220 -15.40 14.89 5.87
CA ILE A 220 -16.15 15.37 7.03
C ILE A 220 -15.90 14.44 8.21
N LEU A 221 -15.60 15.03 9.36
CA LEU A 221 -15.72 14.35 10.65
C LEU A 221 -17.08 14.71 11.24
N ASP A 222 -17.90 13.69 11.49
CA ASP A 222 -19.23 13.81 12.07
C ASP A 222 -19.23 13.49 13.57
N GLY A 223 -20.05 14.21 14.32
CA GLY A 223 -20.21 13.97 15.74
C GLY A 223 -21.24 14.87 16.39
N ARG A 224 -21.67 14.46 17.59
CA ARG A 224 -22.68 15.18 18.36
C ARG A 224 -22.04 15.94 19.51
N GLY A 225 -22.17 17.26 19.47
CA GLY A 225 -21.78 18.17 20.53
C GLY A 225 -22.96 18.59 21.41
N ARG A 226 -22.71 19.56 22.31
CA ARG A 226 -23.75 20.10 23.22
C ARG A 226 -24.93 20.71 22.48
N ASP A 227 -24.65 21.42 21.39
CA ASP A 227 -25.63 22.24 20.67
C ASP A 227 -26.30 21.50 19.50
N GLY A 228 -25.94 20.23 19.27
CA GLY A 228 -26.48 19.39 18.20
C GLY A 228 -25.39 18.64 17.43
N ASP A 229 -25.80 18.14 16.26
CA ASP A 229 -24.91 17.43 15.34
C ASP A 229 -23.98 18.41 14.63
N LEU A 230 -22.73 18.01 14.44
CA LEU A 230 -21.67 18.80 13.85
C LEU A 230 -20.96 17.98 12.79
N ALA A 231 -20.82 18.58 11.61
CA ALA A 231 -20.08 18.08 10.46
C ALA A 231 -18.90 19.02 10.20
N ILE A 232 -17.67 18.57 10.45
CA ILE A 232 -16.47 19.41 10.43
C ILE A 232 -15.51 18.89 9.37
N PRO A 233 -15.23 19.66 8.30
CA PRO A 233 -14.20 19.30 7.34
C PRO A 233 -12.81 19.19 7.98
N PHE A 234 -12.03 18.16 7.62
CA PHE A 234 -10.69 17.94 8.17
C PHE A 234 -9.75 19.14 7.99
N ASN A 235 -9.89 19.92 6.91
CA ASN A 235 -9.10 21.12 6.65
C ASN A 235 -9.32 22.26 7.66
N LYS A 236 -10.35 22.17 8.52
CA LYS A 236 -10.60 23.12 9.62
C LYS A 236 -10.10 22.61 10.96
N ILE A 237 -9.69 21.35 11.04
CA ILE A 237 -9.27 20.68 12.27
C ILE A 237 -7.77 20.90 12.45
N LYS A 238 -7.38 21.19 13.69
CA LYS A 238 -5.98 21.28 14.13
C LYS A 238 -5.59 20.03 14.90
N THR A 239 -6.41 19.61 15.87
CA THR A 239 -6.20 18.37 16.62
C THR A 239 -7.50 17.62 16.87
N ILE A 240 -7.38 16.30 16.97
CA ILE A 240 -8.40 15.37 17.47
C ILE A 240 -7.75 14.64 18.65
N GLU A 241 -8.33 14.74 19.84
CA GLU A 241 -7.82 14.10 21.05
C GLU A 241 -8.87 13.17 21.63
N LYS A 242 -8.49 11.92 21.93
CA LYS A 242 -9.40 10.94 22.49
C LYS A 242 -9.80 11.31 23.92
N THR A 243 -11.09 11.25 24.21
CA THR A 243 -11.64 11.38 25.56
C THR A 243 -12.29 10.07 26.00
N GLU A 244 -12.84 10.02 27.22
CA GLU A 244 -13.50 8.81 27.75
C GLU A 244 -14.72 8.41 26.91
N ARG A 245 -15.46 9.39 26.38
CA ARG A 245 -16.77 9.17 25.71
C ARG A 245 -16.78 9.52 24.23
N GLY A 246 -15.72 10.14 23.73
CA GLY A 246 -15.62 10.58 22.35
C GLY A 246 -14.28 11.22 22.06
N SER A 247 -14.30 12.38 21.43
CA SER A 247 -13.09 13.12 21.06
C SER A 247 -13.25 14.62 21.28
N LEU A 248 -12.17 15.27 21.72
CA LEU A 248 -12.03 16.72 21.76
C LEU A 248 -11.43 17.18 20.44
N ILE A 249 -12.20 17.94 19.67
CA ILE A 249 -11.77 18.53 18.40
C ILE A 249 -11.35 19.97 18.64
N THR A 250 -10.10 20.30 18.34
CA THR A 250 -9.63 21.69 18.30
C THR A 250 -9.53 22.13 16.86
N LEU A 251 -10.23 23.20 16.49
CA LEU A 251 -10.16 23.78 15.16
C LEU A 251 -8.90 24.64 14.98
N SER A 252 -8.54 24.97 13.74
CA SER A 252 -7.46 25.93 13.44
C SER A 252 -7.73 27.34 13.99
N SER A 253 -8.98 27.64 14.34
CA SER A 253 -9.40 28.87 15.04
C SER A 253 -9.25 28.81 16.58
N ASP A 254 -8.69 27.72 17.10
CA ASP A 254 -8.59 27.37 18.52
C ASP A 254 -9.93 27.18 19.26
N ARG A 255 -11.06 27.21 18.52
CA ARG A 255 -12.35 26.75 19.05
C ARG A 255 -12.30 25.26 19.32
N GLN A 256 -12.91 24.85 20.43
CA GLN A 256 -12.93 23.46 20.87
C GLN A 256 -14.35 22.91 20.95
N PHE A 257 -14.51 21.65 20.57
CA PHE A 257 -15.76 20.92 20.64
C PHE A 257 -15.50 19.52 21.17
N GLU A 258 -16.21 19.15 22.22
CA GLU A 258 -16.27 17.76 22.64
C GLU A 258 -17.39 17.06 21.87
N LEU A 259 -17.02 16.09 21.04
CA LEU A 259 -17.94 15.35 20.17
C LEU A 259 -18.05 13.90 20.63
N THR A 260 -19.26 13.36 20.52
CA THR A 260 -19.61 11.97 20.87
C THR A 260 -20.61 11.41 19.86
N GLY A 261 -21.07 10.16 20.03
CA GLY A 261 -22.23 9.62 19.31
C GLY A 261 -21.90 8.87 18.02
N GLU A 262 -21.17 9.51 17.10
CA GLU A 262 -20.83 8.93 15.79
C GLU A 262 -19.52 8.12 15.81
N ASN A 263 -19.37 7.18 14.89
CA ASN A 263 -18.20 6.29 14.74
C ASN A 263 -16.90 7.09 14.62
N ASP A 264 -16.90 8.22 13.93
CA ASP A 264 -15.69 9.02 13.68
C ASP A 264 -15.01 9.51 14.96
N VAL A 265 -15.74 9.63 16.07
CA VAL A 265 -15.23 10.26 17.29
C VAL A 265 -15.19 9.32 18.49
N ASN A 266 -15.59 8.05 18.34
CA ASN A 266 -15.78 7.15 19.48
C ASN A 266 -15.24 5.73 19.23
N LYS A 267 -15.50 4.82 20.17
CA LYS A 267 -15.00 3.42 20.15
C LYS A 267 -15.49 2.55 18.99
N TYR A 268 -16.49 3.00 18.24
CA TYR A 268 -16.97 2.34 17.03
C TYR A 268 -16.17 2.76 15.79
N ASN A 269 -15.19 3.65 15.94
CA ASN A 269 -14.24 3.94 14.89
C ASN A 269 -13.53 2.65 14.46
N ARG A 270 -13.50 2.40 13.14
CA ARG A 270 -12.94 1.20 12.49
C ARG A 270 -11.42 1.15 12.58
N GLY A 271 -10.77 2.28 12.82
CA GLY A 271 -9.32 2.37 12.93
C GLY A 271 -8.78 3.58 12.18
N ILE A 272 -7.48 3.79 12.32
CA ILE A 272 -6.77 4.89 11.67
C ILE A 272 -5.62 4.26 10.91
N VAL A 273 -5.54 4.49 9.60
CA VAL A 273 -4.42 4.03 8.79
C VAL A 273 -3.44 5.17 8.59
N VAL A 274 -2.15 4.89 8.81
CA VAL A 274 -1.06 5.81 8.50
C VAL A 274 -0.21 5.24 7.38
N SER A 275 -0.15 5.93 6.25
CA SER A 275 0.79 5.62 5.17
C SER A 275 2.09 6.42 5.36
N ILE A 276 3.20 5.70 5.54
CA ILE A 276 4.53 6.26 5.80
C ILE A 276 5.46 5.89 4.63
N PRO A 277 6.04 6.88 3.93
CA PRO A 277 7.00 6.62 2.85
C PRO A 277 8.16 5.73 3.29
N ASP A 278 8.64 4.87 2.40
CA ASP A 278 9.71 3.89 2.64
C ASP A 278 9.42 2.84 3.74
N VAL A 279 8.20 2.85 4.29
CA VAL A 279 7.74 1.87 5.27
C VAL A 279 6.57 1.09 4.69
N GLY A 280 5.46 1.74 4.38
CA GLY A 280 4.21 1.09 4.00
C GLY A 280 3.02 1.68 4.77
N ARG A 281 1.99 0.85 5.01
CA ARG A 281 0.82 1.24 5.80
C ARG A 281 0.84 0.58 7.15
N ILE A 282 0.31 1.29 8.13
CA ILE A 282 0.06 0.76 9.47
C ILE A 282 -1.38 1.08 9.81
N ASP A 283 -2.17 0.04 10.10
CA ASP A 283 -3.54 0.17 10.59
C ASP A 283 -3.54 0.08 12.12
N PHE A 284 -4.12 1.10 12.74
CA PHE A 284 -4.21 1.24 14.17
C PHE A 284 -5.66 1.08 14.62
N PRO A 285 -5.98 0.08 15.45
CA PRO A 285 -7.30 0.02 16.06
C PRO A 285 -7.52 1.24 16.98
N TRP A 286 -8.78 1.64 17.14
CA TRP A 286 -9.13 2.78 18.00
C TRP A 286 -8.63 2.66 19.44
N SER A 287 -8.42 1.43 19.94
CA SER A 287 -7.84 1.15 21.27
C SER A 287 -6.50 1.86 21.47
N HIS A 288 -5.67 1.94 20.42
CA HIS A 288 -4.33 2.54 20.45
C HIS A 288 -4.30 4.05 20.17
N PHE A 289 -5.37 4.62 19.61
CA PHE A 289 -5.46 6.04 19.33
C PHE A 289 -5.40 6.89 20.61
N LEU A 290 -4.58 7.95 20.61
CA LEU A 290 -4.56 8.98 21.66
C LEU A 290 -4.88 10.36 21.09
N SER A 291 -4.17 10.78 20.04
CA SER A 291 -4.45 12.03 19.37
C SER A 291 -3.92 12.07 17.94
N LEU A 292 -4.51 12.93 17.12
CA LEU A 292 -4.06 13.28 15.78
C LEU A 292 -3.84 14.80 15.72
N GLU A 293 -2.65 15.21 15.32
CA GLU A 293 -2.33 16.59 14.96
C GLU A 293 -2.30 16.71 13.44
N ILE A 294 -3.18 17.56 12.87
CA ILE A 294 -3.20 17.83 11.44
C ILE A 294 -2.05 18.79 11.13
N LEU A 295 -1.14 18.36 10.27
CA LEU A 295 0.06 19.10 9.92
C LEU A 295 -0.10 19.73 8.54
N PRO A 296 0.44 20.95 8.32
CA PRO A 296 0.55 21.47 6.97
C PRO A 296 1.46 20.54 6.17
N ARG A 297 1.04 20.21 4.95
CA ARG A 297 1.90 19.47 4.04
C ARG A 297 3.17 20.27 3.77
N SER A 298 4.32 19.73 4.18
CA SER A 298 5.60 20.25 3.71
C SER A 298 5.61 20.10 2.19
N LYS A 299 5.89 21.18 1.47
CA LYS A 299 6.23 21.12 0.03
C LYS A 299 7.61 20.48 -0.09
N SER A 300 7.78 19.24 0.36
CA SER A 300 9.01 18.50 0.10
C SER A 300 9.00 18.14 -1.39
N ASN A 301 10.14 18.36 -2.03
CA ASN A 301 10.38 18.06 -3.44
C ASN A 301 10.53 16.55 -3.70
N ASN A 302 9.99 15.69 -2.83
CA ASN A 302 10.06 14.26 -3.07
C ASN A 302 9.08 13.94 -4.18
N ASP A 303 9.64 13.62 -5.35
CA ASP A 303 8.91 13.11 -6.49
C ASP A 303 8.20 11.83 -6.05
N CYS A 304 6.89 11.95 -5.82
CA CYS A 304 6.03 10.84 -5.45
C CYS A 304 6.27 9.60 -6.33
N LEU A 305 6.54 9.82 -7.62
CA LEU A 305 6.68 8.77 -8.61
C LEU A 305 7.95 7.94 -8.42
N SER A 306 8.97 8.49 -7.75
CA SER A 306 10.21 7.77 -7.45
C SER A 306 10.00 6.58 -6.51
N GLU A 307 8.92 6.58 -5.71
CA GLU A 307 8.52 5.47 -4.84
C GLU A 307 7.86 4.30 -5.60
N TYR A 308 7.33 4.59 -6.79
CA TYR A 308 6.54 3.65 -7.62
C TYR A 308 7.27 3.28 -8.91
N ARG A 309 8.50 2.80 -8.75
CA ARG A 309 9.32 2.29 -9.85
C ARG A 309 8.74 1.00 -10.45
N VAL A 310 9.27 0.62 -11.61
CA VAL A 310 8.97 -0.66 -12.27
C VAL A 310 9.25 -1.80 -11.30
N SER A 311 8.29 -2.72 -11.17
CA SER A 311 8.38 -3.85 -10.26
C SER A 311 9.43 -4.86 -10.70
N GLU A 312 10.18 -5.39 -9.74
CA GLU A 312 11.21 -6.39 -10.00
C GLU A 312 10.82 -7.72 -9.33
N ARG A 313 11.36 -8.83 -9.85
CA ARG A 313 11.24 -10.12 -9.16
C ARG A 313 11.95 -10.02 -7.81
N LEU A 314 11.38 -10.64 -6.78
CA LEU A 314 12.10 -10.79 -5.52
C LEU A 314 13.40 -11.54 -5.79
N PHE A 315 14.52 -10.95 -5.39
CA PHE A 315 15.85 -11.51 -5.60
C PHE A 315 16.65 -11.33 -4.32
N GLY A 316 17.39 -12.37 -3.93
CA GLY A 316 18.07 -12.34 -2.66
C GLY A 316 18.86 -13.58 -2.33
N THR A 317 19.31 -13.65 -1.08
CA THR A 317 19.99 -14.80 -0.50
C THR A 317 19.17 -15.35 0.65
N LEU A 318 18.80 -16.63 0.59
CA LEU A 318 18.23 -17.38 1.69
C LEU A 318 19.33 -18.12 2.43
N VAL A 319 19.36 -18.02 3.76
CA VAL A 319 20.26 -18.74 4.65
C VAL A 319 19.46 -19.72 5.48
N THR A 320 19.83 -21.00 5.46
CA THR A 320 19.17 -22.04 6.26
C THR A 320 19.71 -22.07 7.70
N LYS A 321 18.96 -22.69 8.61
CA LYS A 321 19.44 -22.95 9.98
C LYS A 321 20.67 -23.86 10.03
N GLY A 322 20.87 -24.68 9.00
CA GLY A 322 22.07 -25.49 8.79
C GLY A 322 23.30 -24.68 8.36
N GLY A 323 23.13 -23.40 8.00
CA GLY A 323 24.20 -22.51 7.57
C GLY A 323 24.48 -22.51 6.06
N GLU A 324 23.68 -23.23 5.27
CA GLU A 324 23.74 -23.20 3.81
C GLU A 324 23.11 -21.93 3.26
N SER A 325 23.59 -21.44 2.11
CA SER A 325 23.09 -20.23 1.48
C SER A 325 22.73 -20.47 0.01
N TYR A 326 21.60 -19.89 -0.39
CA TYR A 326 21.02 -20.03 -1.71
C TYR A 326 20.66 -18.66 -2.24
N LYS A 327 21.28 -18.27 -3.36
CA LYS A 327 21.06 -16.97 -3.99
C LYS A 327 20.29 -17.17 -5.29
N GLY A 328 19.24 -16.38 -5.50
CA GLY A 328 18.40 -16.53 -6.68
C GLY A 328 17.14 -15.68 -6.64
N VAL A 329 16.25 -15.93 -7.60
CA VAL A 329 14.88 -15.39 -7.59
C VAL A 329 14.07 -16.10 -6.52
N ILE A 330 13.36 -15.34 -5.71
CA ILE A 330 12.60 -15.81 -4.55
C ILE A 330 11.11 -15.77 -4.89
N VAL A 331 10.41 -16.82 -4.49
CA VAL A 331 8.95 -16.80 -4.34
C VAL A 331 8.68 -17.04 -2.86
N TYR A 332 8.20 -16.00 -2.20
CA TYR A 332 7.88 -15.96 -0.78
C TYR A 332 6.44 -16.43 -0.58
N ASP A 333 6.20 -17.19 0.50
CA ASP A 333 4.91 -17.82 0.87
C ASP A 333 4.19 -18.59 -0.26
N LEU A 334 4.91 -18.90 -1.34
CA LEU A 334 4.40 -19.50 -2.58
C LEU A 334 3.49 -18.60 -3.41
N ASP A 335 3.39 -17.31 -3.13
CA ASP A 335 2.55 -16.39 -3.89
C ASP A 335 3.13 -15.02 -4.11
N GLU A 336 3.95 -14.46 -3.20
CA GLU A 336 4.66 -13.21 -3.48
C GLU A 336 5.96 -13.47 -4.25
N ALA A 337 6.05 -12.89 -5.44
CA ALA A 337 7.20 -13.05 -6.33
C ALA A 337 7.69 -11.71 -6.91
N MET A 338 7.04 -10.60 -6.57
CA MET A 338 7.34 -9.26 -7.04
C MET A 338 7.59 -8.31 -5.87
N ASP A 339 8.49 -7.34 -6.04
CA ASP A 339 8.80 -6.33 -5.01
C ASP A 339 7.69 -5.29 -4.79
N SER A 340 6.65 -5.28 -5.64
CA SER A 340 5.42 -4.50 -5.50
C SER A 340 4.35 -5.17 -4.63
N GLU A 341 4.47 -6.47 -4.38
CA GLU A 341 3.57 -7.18 -3.48
C GLU A 341 3.86 -6.79 -2.02
N ILE A 342 2.91 -7.08 -1.14
CA ILE A 342 2.88 -6.59 0.23
C ILE A 342 3.07 -7.74 1.21
N LEU A 343 3.99 -7.58 2.16
CA LEU A 343 4.12 -8.41 3.34
C LEU A 343 3.15 -7.90 4.42
N ASN A 344 2.32 -8.80 4.96
CA ASN A 344 1.37 -8.53 6.03
C ASN A 344 1.84 -9.10 7.37
N GLY A 345 1.67 -8.33 8.45
CA GLY A 345 2.05 -8.80 9.78
C GLY A 345 1.55 -7.93 10.92
N LEU A 346 1.35 -8.55 12.09
CA LEU A 346 0.91 -7.86 13.30
C LEU A 346 2.08 -7.55 14.24
N ASN A 347 2.05 -6.38 14.87
CA ASN A 347 2.81 -6.07 16.08
C ASN A 347 1.82 -5.68 17.19
N ASP A 348 1.60 -6.59 18.15
CA ASP A 348 0.39 -6.56 19.00
C ASP A 348 -0.89 -6.53 18.15
N GLU A 349 -1.65 -5.42 18.16
CA GLU A 349 -2.89 -5.24 17.40
C GLU A 349 -2.69 -4.32 16.18
N LEU A 350 -1.47 -3.85 15.92
CA LEU A 350 -1.16 -2.98 14.78
C LEU A 350 -0.88 -3.82 13.56
N GLU A 351 -1.61 -3.60 12.48
CA GLU A 351 -1.42 -4.32 11.23
C GLU A 351 -0.51 -3.56 10.27
N PHE A 352 0.55 -4.21 9.83
CA PHE A 352 1.55 -3.65 8.93
C PHE A 352 1.37 -4.23 7.53
N PHE A 353 1.34 -3.34 6.54
CA PHE A 353 1.34 -3.65 5.12
C PHE A 353 2.62 -3.07 4.52
N VAL A 354 3.64 -3.91 4.35
CA VAL A 354 4.98 -3.49 3.95
C VAL A 354 5.28 -3.97 2.53
N PRO A 355 5.42 -3.07 1.54
CA PRO A 355 5.86 -3.47 0.20
C PRO A 355 7.22 -4.18 0.26
N PHE A 356 7.37 -5.32 -0.42
CA PHE A 356 8.62 -6.09 -0.37
C PHE A 356 9.85 -5.30 -0.81
N ARG A 357 9.68 -4.31 -1.72
CA ARG A 357 10.77 -3.40 -2.12
C ARG A 357 11.40 -2.62 -0.97
N ASN A 358 10.65 -2.38 0.11
CA ASN A 358 11.11 -1.65 1.29
C ASN A 358 11.83 -2.59 2.28
N ILE A 359 11.71 -3.90 2.11
CA ILE A 359 12.29 -4.90 2.99
C ILE A 359 13.73 -5.15 2.59
N ARG A 360 14.62 -5.12 3.58
CA ARG A 360 16.02 -5.51 3.45
C ARG A 360 16.21 -6.98 3.81
N SER A 361 15.62 -7.43 4.92
CA SER A 361 15.73 -8.82 5.34
C SER A 361 14.58 -9.27 6.22
N ILE A 362 14.30 -10.57 6.20
CA ILE A 362 13.34 -11.25 7.08
C ILE A 362 14.07 -12.36 7.82
N GLU A 363 13.98 -12.38 9.14
CA GLU A 363 14.56 -13.39 10.02
C GLU A 363 13.46 -14.03 10.86
N PRO A 364 13.12 -15.32 10.63
CA PRO A 364 12.21 -16.05 11.50
C PRO A 364 12.87 -16.31 12.86
N VAL A 365 12.38 -15.66 13.93
CA VAL A 365 13.01 -15.72 15.27
C VAL A 365 12.29 -16.72 16.18
N ALA A 366 10.97 -16.88 16.02
CA ALA A 366 10.15 -17.76 16.83
C ALA A 366 9.10 -18.48 15.98
N TYR A 367 8.25 -19.30 16.62
CA TYR A 367 7.19 -20.02 15.92
C TYR A 367 6.19 -19.08 15.23
N ASN A 368 5.86 -17.93 15.83
CA ASN A 368 4.84 -16.99 15.31
C ASN A 368 5.38 -15.60 14.95
N TYR A 369 6.71 -15.38 14.95
CA TYR A 369 7.27 -14.04 14.78
C TYR A 369 8.51 -14.02 13.89
N CYS A 370 8.62 -12.90 13.17
CA CYS A 370 9.74 -12.51 12.33
C CYS A 370 10.29 -11.16 12.75
N LEU A 371 11.60 -11.02 12.64
CA LEU A 371 12.25 -9.73 12.58
C LEU A 371 12.35 -9.31 11.10
N VAL A 372 11.66 -8.25 10.75
CA VAL A 372 11.71 -7.62 9.42
C VAL A 372 12.54 -6.35 9.52
N GLU A 373 13.66 -6.30 8.82
CA GLU A 373 14.49 -5.10 8.70
C GLU A 373 14.17 -4.42 7.37
N LEU A 374 13.87 -3.13 7.42
CA LEU A 374 13.60 -2.30 6.24
C LEU A 374 14.90 -1.70 5.70
N LYS A 375 14.88 -1.26 4.43
CA LYS A 375 16.03 -0.63 3.76
C LYS A 375 16.43 0.70 4.41
N ASN A 376 15.50 1.38 5.07
CA ASN A 376 15.78 2.59 5.87
C ASN A 376 16.41 2.28 7.26
N GLY A 377 16.62 1.01 7.61
CA GLY A 377 17.22 0.55 8.86
C GLY A 377 16.22 0.34 10.00
N MET A 378 14.93 0.64 9.81
CA MET A 378 13.90 0.33 10.80
C MET A 378 13.73 -1.18 10.95
N LYS A 379 13.44 -1.62 12.18
CA LYS A 379 13.24 -3.03 12.53
C LYS A 379 11.84 -3.23 13.10
N LEU A 380 11.10 -4.14 12.49
CA LEU A 380 9.73 -4.48 12.84
C LEU A 380 9.70 -5.94 13.34
N TYR A 381 9.07 -6.16 14.48
CA TYR A 381 8.79 -7.51 14.96
C TYR A 381 7.35 -7.85 14.56
N LEU A 382 7.18 -8.64 13.52
CA LEU A 382 5.87 -8.95 12.94
C LEU A 382 5.50 -10.41 13.19
N GLY A 383 4.23 -10.69 13.49
CA GLY A 383 3.75 -12.03 13.77
C GLY A 383 2.29 -12.28 13.39
N ASP A 384 1.81 -13.47 13.76
CA ASP A 384 0.42 -13.96 13.72
C ASP A 384 -0.28 -14.08 12.34
N GLN A 385 0.14 -13.29 11.35
CA GLN A 385 -0.29 -13.40 9.94
C GLN A 385 0.47 -14.48 9.18
N THR A 386 -0.09 -14.92 8.05
CA THR A 386 0.45 -16.07 7.28
C THR A 386 1.89 -15.85 6.89
N ASP A 387 2.19 -14.70 6.31
CA ASP A 387 3.48 -14.33 5.75
C ASP A 387 4.60 -14.38 6.79
N VAL A 388 4.31 -14.04 8.05
CA VAL A 388 5.32 -13.84 9.11
C VAL A 388 5.22 -14.85 10.26
N SER A 389 4.50 -15.95 10.07
CA SER A 389 4.29 -16.97 11.12
C SER A 389 4.56 -18.40 10.64
N ASN A 390 4.39 -19.36 11.55
CA ASN A 390 4.27 -20.78 11.26
C ASN A 390 3.15 -21.14 10.26
N LYS A 391 2.40 -20.21 9.70
CA LYS A 391 1.44 -20.53 8.64
C LYS A 391 2.04 -20.32 7.25
N ASN A 392 3.19 -19.65 7.16
CA ASN A 392 3.94 -19.48 5.91
C ASN A 392 4.23 -20.86 5.28
N ALA A 393 3.86 -21.01 4.02
CA ALA A 393 3.95 -22.21 3.20
C ALA A 393 5.37 -22.49 2.70
N GLY A 394 6.32 -21.61 2.99
CA GLY A 394 7.73 -21.76 2.67
C GLY A 394 8.17 -20.85 1.54
N VAL A 395 9.37 -21.11 1.05
CA VAL A 395 10.04 -20.26 0.06
C VAL A 395 10.64 -21.11 -1.03
N ILE A 396 10.46 -20.68 -2.28
CA ILE A 396 11.16 -21.25 -3.44
C ILE A 396 12.31 -20.31 -3.81
N VAL A 397 13.50 -20.86 -3.98
CA VAL A 397 14.64 -20.14 -4.56
C VAL A 397 15.01 -20.75 -5.90
N PHE A 398 14.90 -19.97 -6.96
CA PHE A 398 15.36 -20.31 -8.31
C PHE A 398 16.82 -19.85 -8.44
N VAL A 399 17.76 -20.80 -8.31
CA VAL A 399 19.20 -20.55 -8.30
C VAL A 399 19.71 -20.25 -9.71
N ASN A 400 19.21 -20.99 -10.70
CA ASN A 400 19.50 -20.85 -12.12
C ASN A 400 18.24 -21.17 -12.95
N GLU A 401 18.30 -20.97 -14.27
CA GLU A 401 17.21 -21.42 -15.16
C GLU A 401 16.96 -22.92 -15.02
N GLY A 402 15.75 -23.27 -14.57
CA GLY A 402 15.32 -24.66 -14.37
C GLY A 402 15.82 -25.34 -13.09
N GLU A 403 16.68 -24.68 -12.30
CA GLU A 403 17.17 -25.18 -11.01
C GLU A 403 16.53 -24.40 -9.87
N TYR A 404 15.76 -25.10 -9.04
CA TYR A 404 15.06 -24.51 -7.90
C TYR A 404 15.16 -25.40 -6.67
N GLN A 405 15.00 -24.78 -5.51
CA GLN A 405 14.91 -25.49 -4.24
C GLN A 405 13.79 -24.91 -3.38
N ASN A 406 13.06 -25.81 -2.73
CA ASN A 406 11.99 -25.48 -1.80
C ASN A 406 12.54 -25.52 -0.38
N PHE A 407 12.19 -24.51 0.42
CA PHE A 407 12.60 -24.38 1.81
C PHE A 407 11.36 -24.27 2.70
N LYS A 408 11.30 -25.12 3.73
CA LYS A 408 10.28 -24.96 4.74
C LYS A 408 10.55 -23.72 5.57
N TRP A 409 9.49 -23.04 5.98
CA TRP A 409 9.59 -21.88 6.85
C TRP A 409 10.44 -22.13 8.11
N GLU A 410 10.29 -23.33 8.70
CA GLU A 410 11.03 -23.74 9.90
C GLU A 410 12.53 -24.00 9.67
N ASP A 411 12.95 -24.22 8.42
CA ASP A 411 14.36 -24.46 8.05
C ASP A 411 15.09 -23.17 7.71
N ILE A 412 14.37 -22.08 7.51
CA ILE A 412 14.90 -20.77 7.14
C ILE A 412 15.43 -20.08 8.39
N LYS A 413 16.65 -19.58 8.30
CA LYS A 413 17.25 -18.70 9.31
C LYS A 413 17.05 -17.24 8.95
N ARG A 414 17.27 -16.87 7.69
CA ARG A 414 17.21 -15.48 7.23
C ARG A 414 17.06 -15.41 5.72
N ILE A 415 16.38 -14.38 5.24
CA ILE A 415 16.31 -14.02 3.83
C ILE A 415 16.78 -12.57 3.70
N ASP A 416 17.76 -12.33 2.83
CA ASP A 416 18.29 -11.01 2.51
C ASP A 416 17.88 -10.64 1.09
N PHE A 417 17.07 -9.59 0.95
CA PHE A 417 16.61 -9.06 -0.33
C PHE A 417 17.60 -8.01 -0.85
N MET A 418 17.81 -7.98 -2.17
CA MET A 418 18.79 -7.09 -2.82
C MET A 418 18.15 -5.86 -3.48
#